data_AF-E6UGH8-F1
#
_entry.id   AF-E6UGH8-F1
#
_cell.length_a   1.000
_cell.length_b   1.000
_cell.length_c   1.000
_cell.angle_alpha   90.00
_cell.angle_beta   90.00
_cell.angle_gamma   90.00
#
_symmetry.space_group_name_H-M   'P 1'
#
loop_
_entity.id
_entity.type
_entity.pdbx_description
1 polymer ?
#
loop_
_entity_poly.entity_id
_entity_poly.type
_entity_poly.pdbx_seq_one_letter_code
_entity_poly.pdbx_strand_id
1 'polypeptide(L)'
;MPSKSVFVGSWSYLMPNTNADSDGHIVLIKRLSFGPCEVYEWGIDNNSLPYEEYQWCEDEYFKDESYFKHITKKELTKQIESVIHVFTENELPEWANIYYKILDWLNTGLS
;
A
#
# COMPACT_ATOMS: atom_id res chain seq x y z
N MET A 1 -7.12 5.32 -19.01
CA MET A 1 -7.29 4.95 -17.59
C MET A 1 -6.15 4.00 -17.25
N PRO A 2 -5.37 4.26 -16.20
CA PRO A 2 -4.29 3.36 -15.82
C PRO A 2 -4.84 1.97 -15.51
N SER A 3 -4.03 0.94 -15.73
CA SER A 3 -4.38 -0.43 -15.40
C SER A 3 -4.74 -0.56 -13.91
N LYS A 4 -5.60 -1.54 -13.56
CA LYS A 4 -5.93 -1.80 -12.15
C LYS A 4 -4.73 -2.31 -11.35
N SER A 5 -3.68 -2.75 -12.03
CA SER A 5 -2.43 -3.22 -11.44
C SER A 5 -1.24 -2.94 -12.36
N VAL A 6 -0.04 -2.82 -11.80
CA VAL A 6 1.21 -2.70 -12.56
C VAL A 6 2.30 -3.55 -11.93
N PHE A 7 3.13 -4.17 -12.76
CA PHE A 7 4.27 -4.96 -12.31
C PHE A 7 5.54 -4.12 -12.27
N VAL A 8 6.29 -4.23 -11.16
CA VAL A 8 7.65 -3.73 -11.02
C VAL A 8 8.50 -4.83 -10.40
N GLY A 9 9.43 -5.39 -11.17
CA GLY A 9 10.16 -6.59 -10.78
C GLY A 9 9.20 -7.75 -10.51
N SER A 10 9.26 -8.34 -9.31
CA SER A 10 8.41 -9.47 -8.89
C SER A 10 7.11 -9.05 -8.19
N TRP A 11 6.91 -7.74 -8.01
CA TRP A 11 5.77 -7.18 -7.29
C TRP A 11 4.71 -6.66 -8.26
N SER A 12 3.45 -7.03 -8.02
CA SER A 12 2.28 -6.43 -8.64
C SER A 12 1.65 -5.45 -7.69
N TYR A 13 1.68 -4.17 -8.04
CA TYR A 13 1.06 -3.09 -7.29
C TYR A 13 -0.38 -2.94 -7.77
N LEU A 14 -1.32 -2.93 -6.84
CA LEU A 14 -2.72 -2.65 -7.14
C LEU A 14 -2.97 -1.15 -7.06
N MET A 15 -3.90 -0.68 -7.89
CA MET A 15 -4.35 0.71 -7.88
C MET A 15 -4.95 1.03 -6.49
N PRO A 16 -4.46 2.05 -5.79
CA PRO A 16 -5.01 2.40 -4.48
C PRO A 16 -6.42 2.98 -4.58
N ASN A 17 -7.21 2.77 -3.53
CA ASN A 17 -8.56 3.31 -3.41
C ASN A 17 -8.68 4.03 -2.06
N THR A 18 -8.94 5.33 -2.09
CA THR A 18 -9.09 6.14 -0.86
C THR A 18 -10.46 5.96 -0.19
N ASN A 19 -11.35 5.15 -0.75
CA ASN A 19 -12.58 4.76 -0.08
C ASN A 19 -12.28 3.65 0.93
N ALA A 20 -12.95 3.71 2.08
CA ALA A 20 -12.90 2.65 3.06
C ALA A 20 -13.50 1.34 2.49
N ASP A 21 -12.92 0.21 2.86
CA ASP A 21 -13.46 -1.12 2.61
C ASP A 21 -14.63 -1.46 3.57
N SER A 22 -15.08 -2.72 3.55
CA SER A 22 -16.17 -3.19 4.40
C SER A 22 -15.88 -3.10 5.90
N ASP A 23 -14.61 -3.11 6.29
CA ASP A 23 -14.15 -3.09 7.68
C ASP A 23 -13.78 -1.67 8.14
N GLY A 24 -13.91 -0.70 7.23
CA GLY A 24 -13.61 0.71 7.48
C GLY A 24 -12.14 1.07 7.23
N HIS A 25 -11.35 0.18 6.63
CA HIS A 25 -9.94 0.44 6.33
C HIS A 25 -9.78 1.10 4.97
N ILE A 26 -8.85 2.06 4.88
CA ILE A 26 -8.44 2.66 3.62
C ILE A 26 -7.07 2.08 3.24
N VAL A 27 -7.03 1.24 2.20
CA VAL A 27 -5.78 0.63 1.69
C VAL A 27 -5.11 1.59 0.70
N LEU A 28 -3.96 2.12 1.09
CA LEU A 28 -3.23 3.14 0.32
C LEU A 28 -2.11 2.56 -0.53
N ILE A 29 -1.50 1.45 -0.10
CA ILE A 29 -0.53 0.69 -0.88
C ILE A 29 -0.92 -0.77 -0.73
N LYS A 30 -1.04 -1.49 -1.85
CA LYS A 30 -1.17 -2.95 -1.85
C LYS A 30 -0.27 -3.52 -2.92
N ARG A 31 0.63 -4.42 -2.53
CA ARG A 31 1.50 -5.13 -3.46
C ARG A 31 1.48 -6.63 -3.20
N LEU A 32 1.54 -7.39 -4.28
CA LEU A 32 1.48 -8.85 -4.30
C LEU A 32 2.78 -9.39 -4.90
N SER A 33 3.43 -10.34 -4.24
CA SER A 33 4.54 -11.09 -4.85
C SER A 33 3.99 -12.31 -5.56
N PHE A 34 4.43 -12.53 -6.80
CA PHE A 34 4.13 -13.74 -7.57
C PHE A 34 5.15 -14.87 -7.34
N GLY A 35 6.17 -14.64 -6.50
CA GLY A 35 7.10 -15.67 -6.04
C GLY A 35 6.52 -16.41 -4.83
N PRO A 36 7.14 -16.35 -3.63
CA PRO A 36 6.40 -16.62 -2.41
C PRO A 36 5.11 -15.76 -2.43
N CYS A 37 3.93 -16.38 -2.30
CA CYS A 37 2.67 -15.64 -2.40
C CYS A 37 2.49 -14.79 -1.15
N GLU A 38 2.97 -13.56 -1.23
CA GLU A 38 2.98 -12.58 -0.15
C GLU A 38 2.16 -11.35 -0.53
N VAL A 39 1.45 -10.81 0.45
CA VAL A 39 0.71 -9.56 0.36
C VAL A 39 1.27 -8.58 1.37
N TYR A 40 1.58 -7.38 0.91
CA TYR A 40 1.88 -6.27 1.79
C TYR A 40 0.87 -5.14 1.58
N GLU A 41 0.34 -4.64 2.68
CA GLU A 41 -0.59 -3.53 2.71
C GLU A 41 -0.14 -2.44 3.68
N TRP A 42 -0.36 -1.19 3.26
CA TRP A 42 -0.27 -0.04 4.13
C TRP A 42 -1.51 0.81 3.94
N GLY A 43 -2.05 1.30 5.04
CA GLY A 43 -3.31 2.00 5.02
C GLY A 43 -3.61 2.75 6.30
N ILE A 44 -4.88 3.11 6.44
CA ILE A 44 -5.47 3.72 7.63
C ILE A 44 -6.61 2.83 8.08
N ASP A 45 -6.64 2.49 9.37
CA ASP A 45 -7.70 1.65 9.94
C ASP A 45 -8.98 2.45 10.24
N ASN A 46 -9.99 1.77 10.78
CA ASN A 46 -11.27 2.40 11.15
C ASN A 46 -11.17 3.40 12.32
N ASN A 47 -10.05 3.42 13.06
CA ASN A 47 -9.74 4.38 14.12
C ASN A 47 -8.87 5.54 13.61
N SER A 48 -8.69 5.67 12.30
CA SER A 48 -7.79 6.64 11.68
C SER A 48 -6.31 6.48 12.06
N LEU A 49 -5.91 5.28 12.47
CA LEU A 49 -4.52 4.93 12.78
C LEU A 49 -3.85 4.32 11.54
N PRO A 50 -2.66 4.81 11.14
CA PRO A 50 -1.88 4.17 10.09
C PRO A 50 -1.47 2.75 10.48
N TYR A 51 -1.46 1.85 9.51
CA TYR A 51 -1.05 0.47 9.72
C TYR A 51 -0.13 -0.05 8.61
N GLU A 52 0.56 -1.13 8.96
CA GLU A 52 1.26 -2.02 8.05
C GLU A 52 0.77 -3.44 8.32
N GLU A 53 0.41 -4.13 7.24
CA GLU A 53 -0.03 -5.51 7.28
C GLU A 53 0.78 -6.33 6.27
N TYR A 54 1.15 -7.52 6.69
CA TYR A 54 1.82 -8.51 5.88
C TYR A 54 1.13 -9.85 6.06
N GLN A 55 0.81 -10.49 4.94
CA GLN A 55 0.12 -11.76 4.91
C GLN A 55 0.80 -12.71 3.92
N TRP A 56 0.97 -13.95 4.32
CA TRP A 56 1.22 -15.07 3.42
C TRP A 56 -0.10 -15.60 2.86
N CYS A 57 -0.22 -15.79 1.55
CA CYS A 57 -1.38 -16.46 0.97
C CYS A 57 -1.40 -17.97 1.28
N GLU A 58 -0.24 -18.56 1.56
CA GLU A 58 -0.08 -19.96 1.98
C GLU A 58 -0.16 -20.07 3.51
N ASP A 59 -1.28 -19.58 4.07
CA ASP A 59 -1.54 -19.48 5.50
C ASP A 59 -1.32 -20.82 6.24
N GLU A 60 -1.53 -21.98 5.60
CA GLU A 60 -1.38 -23.28 6.25
C GLU A 60 0.08 -23.60 6.68
N TYR A 61 1.08 -22.94 6.08
CA TYR A 61 2.49 -23.21 6.34
C TYR A 61 3.22 -22.04 7.05
N PHE A 62 2.74 -20.81 6.87
CA PHE A 62 3.47 -19.60 7.27
C PHE A 62 2.62 -18.59 8.07
N LYS A 63 1.47 -19.01 8.62
CA LYS A 63 0.55 -18.13 9.37
C LYS A 63 1.22 -17.32 10.47
N ASP A 64 2.18 -17.92 11.17
CA ASP A 64 2.86 -17.31 12.32
C ASP A 64 3.80 -16.16 11.89
N GLU A 65 4.06 -16.01 10.60
CA GLU A 65 4.87 -14.93 10.03
C GLU A 65 4.04 -13.75 9.52
N SER A 66 2.72 -13.93 9.33
CA SER A 66 1.79 -12.85 9.01
C SER A 66 1.65 -11.90 10.22
N TYR A 67 1.56 -10.59 9.97
CA TYR A 67 1.38 -9.61 11.05
C TYR A 67 0.54 -8.42 10.63
N PHE A 68 -0.05 -7.80 11.64
CA PHE A 68 -0.66 -6.48 11.56
C PHE A 68 -0.09 -5.61 12.67
N LYS A 69 0.33 -4.39 12.36
CA LYS A 69 0.79 -3.43 13.38
C LYS A 69 0.41 -2.01 13.00
N HIS A 70 0.14 -1.20 14.03
CA HIS A 70 0.06 0.24 13.83
C HIS A 70 1.46 0.83 13.64
N ILE A 71 1.53 1.79 12.73
CA ILE A 71 2.72 2.56 12.44
C ILE A 71 2.44 4.05 12.62
N THR A 72 3.48 4.85 12.70
CA THR A 72 3.33 6.29 12.73
C THR A 72 2.96 6.84 11.35
N LYS A 73 2.31 8.01 11.31
CA LYS A 73 2.08 8.75 10.07
C LYS A 73 3.37 8.94 9.27
N LYS A 74 4.49 9.23 9.96
CA LYS A 74 5.81 9.40 9.36
C LYS A 74 6.30 8.14 8.65
N GLU A 75 6.06 6.96 9.22
CA GLU A 75 6.40 5.68 8.58
C GLU A 75 5.52 5.44 7.35
N LEU A 76 4.21 5.67 7.44
CA LEU A 76 3.32 5.57 6.28
C LEU A 76 3.74 6.51 5.14
N THR A 77 4.02 7.78 5.44
CA THR A 77 4.52 8.78 4.48
C THR A 77 5.78 8.29 3.79
N LYS A 78 6.75 7.75 4.53
CA LYS A 78 7.99 7.19 3.96
C LYS A 78 7.72 6.03 3.00
N GLN A 79 6.75 5.17 3.30
CA GLN A 79 6.40 4.07 2.40
C GLN A 79 5.79 4.59 1.10
N ILE A 80 4.93 5.59 1.18
CA ILE A 80 4.35 6.24 0.00
C ILE A 80 5.44 6.91 -0.85
N GLU A 81 6.37 7.64 -0.22
CA GLU A 81 7.53 8.25 -0.90
C GLU A 81 8.43 7.20 -1.56
N SER A 82 8.64 6.05 -0.91
CA SER A 82 9.39 4.93 -1.48
C SER A 82 8.69 4.36 -2.73
N VAL A 83 7.36 4.20 -2.70
CA VAL A 83 6.58 3.74 -3.85
C VAL A 83 6.62 4.76 -5.01
N ILE A 84 6.53 6.05 -4.70
CA ILE A 84 6.70 7.13 -5.70
C ILE A 84 8.07 7.01 -6.38
N HIS A 85 9.13 6.82 -5.60
CA HIS A 85 10.48 6.65 -6.13
C HIS A 85 10.57 5.43 -7.05
N VAL A 86 10.06 4.27 -6.62
CA VAL A 86 10.00 3.05 -7.44
C VAL A 86 9.30 3.30 -8.78
N PHE A 87 8.14 3.95 -8.80
CA PHE A 87 7.45 4.24 -10.06
C PHE A 87 8.16 5.27 -10.92
N THR A 88 8.85 6.23 -10.31
CA THR A 88 9.63 7.22 -11.05
C THR A 88 10.84 6.58 -11.74
N GLU A 89 11.57 5.70 -11.05
CA GLU A 89 12.71 4.96 -11.60
C GLU A 89 12.32 3.96 -12.70
N ASN A 90 11.10 3.45 -12.66
CA ASN A 90 10.57 2.50 -13.66
C ASN A 90 9.77 3.18 -14.78
N GLU A 91 9.88 4.50 -14.93
CA GLU A 91 9.21 5.27 -16.00
C GLU A 91 7.67 5.12 -15.99
N LEU A 92 7.08 5.04 -14.79
CA LEU A 92 5.63 4.93 -14.55
C LEU A 92 5.06 6.22 -13.92
N PRO A 93 5.15 7.38 -14.59
CA PRO A 93 4.79 8.68 -14.01
C PRO A 93 3.30 8.80 -13.66
N GLU A 94 2.41 8.11 -14.39
CA GLU A 94 0.98 8.09 -14.08
C GLU A 94 0.71 7.47 -12.70
N TRP A 95 1.42 6.40 -12.36
CA TRP A 95 1.35 5.74 -11.07
C TRP A 95 1.97 6.60 -9.97
N ALA A 96 3.15 7.18 -10.19
CA ALA A 96 3.76 8.11 -9.23
C ALA A 96 2.82 9.29 -8.89
N ASN A 97 2.13 9.85 -9.89
CA ASN A 97 1.17 10.94 -9.70
C ASN A 97 -0.03 10.56 -8.82
N ILE A 98 -0.49 9.31 -8.87
CA ILE A 98 -1.55 8.84 -7.98
C ILE A 98 -1.09 8.91 -6.52
N TYR A 99 0.13 8.45 -6.24
CA TYR A 99 0.68 8.47 -4.88
C TYR A 99 1.04 9.88 -4.40
N TYR A 100 1.45 10.79 -5.28
CA TYR A 100 1.58 12.22 -4.93
C TYR A 100 0.24 12.82 -4.45
N LYS A 101 -0.88 12.48 -5.11
CA LYS A 101 -2.21 12.92 -4.67
C LYS A 101 -2.62 12.32 -3.34
N ILE A 102 -2.28 11.06 -3.08
CA ILE A 102 -2.51 10.41 -1.79
C ILE A 102 -1.70 11.12 -0.70
N LEU A 103 -0.45 11.47 -0.98
CA LEU A 103 0.40 12.19 -0.03
C LEU A 103 -0.17 13.57 0.31
N ASP A 104 -0.66 14.31 -0.69
CA ASP A 104 -1.33 15.59 -0.49
C ASP A 104 -2.62 15.45 0.32
N TRP A 105 -3.44 14.44 0.01
CA TRP A 105 -4.64 14.10 0.78
C TRP A 105 -4.32 13.77 2.24
N LEU A 106 -3.27 12.98 2.52
CA LEU A 106 -2.82 12.68 3.89
C LEU A 106 -2.36 13.93 4.66
N ASN A 107 -1.84 14.93 3.96
CA ASN A 107 -1.36 16.16 4.56
C ASN A 107 -2.48 17.18 4.78
N THR A 108 -3.51 17.17 3.93
CA THR A 108 -4.65 18.10 3.97
C THR A 108 -5.85 17.57 4.77
N GLY A 109 -6.08 16.26 4.79
CA GLY A 109 -7.22 15.64 5.48
C GLY A 109 -7.08 15.47 7.00
N LEU A 110 -5.95 15.90 7.58
CA LEU A 110 -5.65 15.83 9.02
C LEU A 110 -5.41 17.21 9.64
N SER A 111 -5.81 18.30 8.97
CA SER A 111 -5.79 19.67 9.50
C SER A 111 -7.06 20.03 10.26
#